data_AF-A0A967WE19-F1
#
_entry.id   AF-A0A967WE19-F1
#
_cell.length_a   1.000
_cell.length_b   1.000
_cell.length_c   1.000
_cell.angle_alpha   90.00
_cell.angle_beta   90.00
_cell.angle_gamma   90.00
#
_symmetry.space_group_name_H-M   'P 1'
#
loop_
_entity.id
_entity.type
_entity.pdbx_description
1 polymer ?
#
loop_
_entity_poly.entity_id
_entity_poly.type
_entity_poly.pdbx_seq_one_letter_code
_entity_poly.pdbx_strand_id
1 'polypeptide(L)'
;IQEIYLQFVPDDATQTAKMINGEADLGTFPPNSDVPTLQAGGVEVMTVEGGYAEGWFFNFREMASPGARDVVVRQAIAMALDRELINQELQLGL
;
A
#
# COMPACT_ATOMS: atom_id res chain seq x y z
N ILE A 1 2.17 -0.23 30.74
CA ILE A 1 0.98 0.05 29.91
C ILE A 1 -0.24 -0.31 30.74
N GLN A 2 -1.19 0.61 30.95
CA GLN A 2 -2.43 0.35 31.69
C GLN A 2 -3.64 0.19 30.76
N GLU A 3 -3.64 0.90 29.64
CA GLU A 3 -4.71 0.88 28.65
C GLU A 3 -4.11 0.97 27.24
N ILE A 4 -4.84 0.44 26.25
CA ILE A 4 -4.52 0.57 24.82
C ILE A 4 -5.79 1.08 24.14
N TYR A 5 -5.65 2.16 23.37
CA TYR A 5 -6.74 2.74 22.59
C TYR A 5 -6.55 2.40 21.11
N LEU A 6 -7.57 1.80 20.51
CA LEU A 6 -7.61 1.51 19.08
C LEU A 6 -8.54 2.51 18.41
N GLN A 7 -7.97 3.38 17.57
CA GLN A 7 -8.72 4.36 16.78
C GLN A 7 -8.69 3.95 15.31
N PHE A 8 -9.88 3.84 14.70
CA PHE A 8 -10.00 3.78 13.25
C PHE A 8 -9.93 5.20 12.69
N VAL A 9 -9.00 5.43 11.78
CA VAL A 9 -8.84 6.70 11.08
C VAL A 9 -9.39 6.52 9.67
N PRO A 10 -10.27 7.42 9.18
CA PRO A 10 -11.02 7.19 7.95
C PRO A 10 -10.21 7.44 6.67
N ASP A 11 -9.07 8.12 6.78
CA ASP A 11 -8.24 8.50 5.65
C ASP A 11 -6.77 8.64 6.06
N ASP A 12 -5.88 8.50 5.07
CA ASP A 12 -4.44 8.48 5.27
C ASP A 12 -3.88 9.84 5.74
N ALA A 13 -4.43 10.95 5.23
CA ALA A 13 -3.95 12.29 5.58
C ALA A 13 -4.20 12.60 7.06
N THR A 14 -5.35 12.18 7.59
CA THR A 14 -5.66 12.26 9.03
C THR A 14 -4.74 11.35 9.84
N GLN A 15 -4.39 10.15 9.35
CA GLN A 15 -3.45 9.27 10.04
C GLN A 15 -2.07 9.92 10.13
N THR A 16 -1.53 10.43 9.01
CA THR A 16 -0.24 11.12 8.94
C THR A 16 -0.20 12.33 9.87
N ALA A 17 -1.24 13.17 9.88
CA ALA A 17 -1.32 14.32 10.76
C ALA A 17 -1.31 13.93 12.25
N LYS A 18 -2.07 12.89 12.62
CA LYS A 18 -2.11 12.39 14.01
C LYS A 18 -0.76 11.86 14.49
N MET A 19 -0.04 11.15 13.62
CA MET A 19 1.31 10.66 13.93
C MET A 19 2.28 11.82 14.16
N ILE A 20 2.27 12.83 13.28
CA ILE A 20 3.16 14.00 13.38
C ILE A 20 2.85 14.86 14.60
N ASN A 21 1.56 15.02 14.93
CA ASN A 21 1.12 15.82 16.08
C ASN A 21 1.29 15.09 17.43
N GLY A 22 1.71 13.82 17.43
CA GLY A 22 1.81 13.01 18.64
C GLY A 22 0.45 12.62 19.26
N GLU A 23 -0.62 12.64 18.45
CA GLU A 23 -1.95 12.17 18.88
C GLU A 23 -2.07 10.64 18.83
N ALA A 24 -1.15 9.96 18.15
CA ALA A 24 -1.03 8.51 18.10
C ALA A 24 0.43 8.09 18.29
N ASP A 25 0.66 7.12 19.17
CA ASP A 25 2.00 6.58 19.46
C ASP A 25 2.47 5.57 18.41
N LEU A 26 1.54 4.90 17.73
CA LEU A 26 1.79 3.87 16.72
C LEU A 26 0.74 3.91 15.62
N GLY A 27 1.22 3.86 14.37
CA GLY A 27 0.41 3.74 13.17
C GLY A 27 0.88 2.56 12.33
N THR A 28 -0.06 1.87 11.67
CA THR A 28 0.23 0.78 10.74
C THR A 28 -0.21 1.16 9.34
N PHE A 29 0.55 0.71 8.34
CA PHE A 29 0.23 0.88 6.91
C PHE A 29 -0.01 2.33 6.46
N PRO A 30 0.84 3.31 6.84
CA PRO A 30 0.75 4.63 6.21
C PRO A 30 1.03 4.51 4.70
N PRO A 31 0.57 5.44 3.86
CA PRO A 31 0.98 5.49 2.47
C PRO A 31 2.50 5.61 2.37
N ASN A 32 3.12 4.82 1.48
CA ASN A 32 4.56 4.93 1.25
C ASN A 32 4.95 6.35 0.82
N SER A 33 4.09 7.04 0.06
CA SER A 33 4.27 8.44 -0.35
C SER A 33 4.41 9.42 0.81
N ASP A 34 3.87 9.10 1.98
CA ASP A 34 3.86 9.96 3.17
C ASP A 34 5.08 9.72 4.06
N VAL A 35 5.88 8.68 3.80
CA VAL A 35 7.08 8.34 4.58
C VAL A 35 8.05 9.54 4.70
N PRO A 36 8.38 10.30 3.63
CA PRO A 36 9.23 11.47 3.76
C PRO A 36 8.65 12.54 4.70
N THR A 37 7.33 12.75 4.67
CA THR A 37 6.62 13.71 5.52
C THR A 37 6.60 13.26 6.98
N LEU A 38 6.34 11.98 7.23
CA LEU A 38 6.39 11.36 8.56
C LEU A 38 7.79 11.50 9.18
N GLN A 39 8.83 11.15 8.43
CA GLN A 39 10.22 11.28 8.87
C GLN A 39 10.62 12.74 9.13
N ALA A 40 10.20 13.67 8.27
CA ALA A 40 10.41 15.11 8.48
C ALA A 40 9.67 15.63 9.73
N GLY A 41 8.55 15.02 10.09
CA GLY A 41 7.80 15.27 11.32
C GLY A 41 8.38 14.59 12.57
N GLY A 42 9.50 13.88 12.46
CA GLY A 42 10.17 13.20 13.58
C GLY A 42 9.58 11.83 13.92
N VAL A 43 8.72 11.27 13.07
CA VAL A 43 8.18 9.91 13.25
C VAL A 43 9.18 8.88 12.75
N GLU A 44 9.49 7.89 13.58
CA GLU A 44 10.30 6.73 13.16
C GLU A 44 9.46 5.81 12.28
N VAL A 45 9.96 5.50 11.07
CA VAL A 45 9.33 4.57 10.14
C VAL A 45 10.18 3.30 10.09
N MET A 46 9.58 2.18 10.49
CA MET A 46 10.23 0.86 10.50
C MET A 46 9.71 0.03 9.32
N THR A 47 10.61 -0.54 8.53
CA THR A 47 10.27 -1.51 7.48
C THR A 47 10.54 -2.93 7.97
N VAL A 48 9.69 -3.87 7.56
CA VAL A 48 9.83 -5.30 7.87
C VAL A 48 9.48 -6.12 6.64
N GLU A 49 10.16 -7.25 6.44
CA GLU A 49 9.78 -8.21 5.40
C GLU A 49 8.43 -8.86 5.76
N GLY A 50 7.35 -8.38 5.15
CA GLY A 50 5.98 -8.78 5.51
C GLY A 50 5.50 -10.11 4.92
N GLY A 51 6.22 -10.69 3.95
CA GLY A 51 5.79 -11.89 3.21
C GLY A 51 4.49 -11.73 2.41
N TYR A 52 3.94 -10.52 2.37
CA TYR A 52 2.72 -10.16 1.64
C TYR A 52 3.03 -9.88 0.17
N ALA A 53 2.10 -10.24 -0.73
CA ALA A 53 2.22 -9.97 -2.16
C ALA A 53 0.87 -9.55 -2.73
N GLU A 54 0.84 -8.40 -3.41
CA GLU A 54 -0.33 -7.93 -4.13
C GLU A 54 -0.39 -8.47 -5.55
N GLY A 55 -1.61 -8.78 -6.00
CA GLY A 55 -1.84 -9.37 -7.30
C GLY A 55 -3.07 -8.81 -7.98
N TRP A 56 -3.01 -8.75 -9.31
CA TRP A 56 -4.19 -8.53 -10.14
C TRP A 56 -4.85 -9.86 -10.45
N PHE A 57 -6.15 -9.96 -10.15
CA PHE A 57 -6.93 -11.17 -10.34
C PHE A 57 -7.95 -10.96 -11.47
N PHE A 58 -8.03 -11.93 -12.37
CA PHE A 58 -8.94 -11.90 -13.51
C PHE A 58 -10.27 -12.57 -13.17
N ASN A 59 -11.39 -11.93 -13.51
CA ASN A 59 -12.71 -12.54 -13.39
C ASN A 59 -12.91 -13.63 -14.46
N PHE A 60 -13.19 -14.88 -14.04
CA PHE A 60 -13.39 -16.04 -14.93
C PHE A 60 -14.84 -16.54 -14.99
N ARG A 61 -15.79 -15.85 -14.35
CA ARG A 61 -17.23 -16.18 -14.39
C ARG A 61 -17.79 -16.07 -15.81
N GLU A 62 -18.93 -16.70 -16.09
CA GLU A 62 -19.52 -16.81 -17.43
C GLU A 62 -19.61 -15.47 -18.18
N MET A 63 -20.02 -14.40 -17.49
CA MET A 63 -20.16 -13.05 -18.03
C MET A 63 -18.84 -12.30 -18.27
N ALA A 64 -17.69 -12.87 -17.92
CA ALA A 64 -16.41 -12.22 -18.11
C ALA A 64 -16.11 -11.97 -19.59
N SER A 65 -15.36 -10.91 -19.87
CA SER A 65 -14.81 -10.67 -21.21
C SER A 65 -14.07 -11.91 -21.70
N PRO A 66 -14.27 -12.35 -22.97
CA PRO A 66 -13.54 -13.49 -23.53
C PRO A 66 -12.03 -13.36 -23.37
N GLY A 67 -11.49 -12.13 -23.48
CA GLY A 67 -10.07 -11.85 -23.30
C GLY A 67 -9.54 -12.17 -21.90
N ALA A 68 -10.36 -12.09 -20.84
CA ALA A 68 -9.91 -12.45 -19.50
C ALA A 68 -9.55 -13.95 -19.39
N ARG A 69 -10.21 -14.81 -20.20
CA ARG A 69 -9.96 -16.25 -20.25
C ARG A 69 -8.82 -16.64 -21.18
N ASP A 70 -8.45 -15.78 -22.11
CA ASP A 70 -7.30 -15.99 -22.99
C ASP A 70 -5.98 -15.83 -22.22
N VAL A 71 -5.14 -16.87 -22.24
CA VAL A 71 -3.84 -16.85 -21.55
C VAL A 71 -2.89 -15.84 -22.16
N VAL A 72 -2.93 -15.63 -23.48
CA VAL A 72 -2.05 -14.69 -24.18
C VAL A 72 -2.41 -13.26 -23.80
N VAL A 73 -3.70 -12.95 -23.64
CA VAL A 73 -4.15 -11.64 -23.15
C VAL A 73 -3.69 -11.41 -21.71
N ARG A 74 -3.82 -12.40 -20.81
CA ARG A 74 -3.33 -12.25 -19.43
C ARG A 74 -1.82 -12.06 -19.36
N GLN A 75 -1.06 -12.79 -20.19
CA GLN A 75 0.38 -12.60 -20.31
C GLN A 75 0.73 -11.21 -20.84
N ALA A 76 0.03 -10.72 -21.87
CA ALA A 76 0.24 -9.39 -22.41
C ALA A 76 0.02 -8.29 -21.35
N ILE A 77 -1.06 -8.40 -20.56
CA ILE A 77 -1.31 -7.50 -19.43
C ILE A 77 -0.19 -7.59 -18.40
N ALA A 78 0.24 -8.80 -18.04
CA ALA A 78 1.32 -8.97 -17.08
C ALA A 78 2.65 -8.36 -17.57
N MET A 79 2.98 -8.50 -18.85
CA MET A 79 4.20 -7.95 -19.46
C MET A 79 4.13 -6.44 -19.72
N ALA A 80 2.93 -5.86 -19.82
CA ALA A 80 2.75 -4.43 -20.00
C ALA A 80 2.96 -3.60 -18.72
N LEU A 81 3.02 -4.26 -17.55
CA LEU A 81 3.24 -3.61 -16.27
C LEU A 81 4.73 -3.51 -15.95
N ASP A 82 5.24 -2.28 -15.91
CA ASP A 82 6.56 -1.98 -15.36
C ASP A 82 6.48 -1.95 -13.83
N ARG A 83 6.67 -3.12 -13.23
CA ARG A 83 6.60 -3.29 -11.77
C ARG A 83 7.73 -2.58 -11.04
N GLU A 84 8.89 -2.48 -11.67
CA GLU A 84 10.04 -1.81 -11.08
C GLU A 84 9.80 -0.31 -11.03
N LEU A 85 9.29 0.28 -12.13
CA LEU A 85 8.93 1.69 -12.15
C LEU A 85 7.83 2.01 -11.12
N ILE A 86 6.82 1.14 -10.98
CA ILE A 86 5.79 1.30 -9.95
C ILE A 86 6.42 1.30 -8.54
N ASN A 87 7.31 0.34 -8.26
CA ASN A 87 7.98 0.26 -6.96
C ASN A 87 8.80 1.53 -6.67
N GLN A 88 9.61 1.98 -7.63
CA GLN A 88 10.49 3.13 -7.46
C GLN A 88 9.70 4.45 -7.33
N GLU A 89 8.74 4.69 -8.21
CA GLU A 89 8.08 6.00 -8.32
C GLU A 89 6.88 6.16 -7.38
N LEU A 90 6.14 5.08 -7.13
CA LEU A 90 4.92 5.14 -6.32
C LEU A 90 5.13 4.59 -4.90
N GLN A 91 6.01 3.61 -4.74
CA GLN A 91 6.26 2.95 -3.45
C GLN A 91 7.58 3.39 -2.80
N LEU A 92 8.34 4.27 -3.45
CA LEU A 92 9.64 4.79 -3.00
C LEU A 92 10.72 3.70 -2.83
N GLY A 93 10.54 2.53 -3.43
CA GLY A 93 11.41 1.37 -3.26
C GLY A 93 11.37 0.74 -1.86
N LEU A 94 10.30 1.01 -1.09
CA LEU A 94 10.08 0.52 0.28
C LEU A 94 9.35 -0.82 0.34
#